data_AF-A0A0A1ZNV7-F1
#
_entry.id   AF-A0A0A1ZNV7-F1
#
_cell.length_a   1.000
_cell.length_b   1.000
_cell.length_c   1.000
_cell.angle_alpha   90.00
_cell.angle_beta   90.00
_cell.angle_gamma   90.00
#
_symmetry.space_group_name_H-M   'P 1'
#
loop_
_entity.id
_entity.type
_entity.pdbx_description
1 polymer ?
#
loop_
_entity_poly.entity_id
_entity_poly.type
_entity_poly.pdbx_seq_one_letter_code
_entity_poly.pdbx_strand_id
1 'polypeptide(L)'
;MEETLASTKMEGIDLINCLERISSKIPNRILKIEGYILKKNYKEQLEIIIFKGFSSSTTHPIEMDLEKKVLEFDFILTNFRLYQSPLTETEDNFIREDQKLIFFLNQKNWI
;
A
#
# COMPACT_ATOMS: atom_id res chain seq x y z
N MET A 1 -28.34 -6.28 23.17
CA MET A 1 -28.06 -5.37 22.05
C MET A 1 -26.80 -5.90 21.41
N GLU A 2 -26.95 -6.76 20.41
CA GLU A 2 -25.82 -7.31 19.66
C GLU A 2 -25.22 -6.15 18.85
N GLU A 3 -24.09 -5.64 19.33
CA GLU A 3 -23.28 -4.71 18.56
C GLU A 3 -22.68 -5.52 17.40
N THR A 4 -23.33 -5.41 16.25
CA THR A 4 -22.80 -5.74 14.94
C THR A 4 -21.41 -5.13 14.81
N LEU A 5 -20.37 -5.92 15.07
CA LEU A 5 -19.03 -5.67 14.56
C LEU A 5 -19.13 -5.84 13.05
N ALA A 6 -19.54 -4.73 12.40
CA ALA A 6 -19.53 -4.56 10.97
C ALA A 6 -18.17 -5.04 10.48
N SER A 7 -18.19 -6.22 9.85
CA SER A 7 -17.08 -6.82 9.15
C SER A 7 -16.60 -5.76 8.17
N THR A 8 -15.55 -5.03 8.58
CA THR A 8 -15.00 -3.92 7.80
C THR A 8 -14.20 -4.60 6.71
N LYS A 9 -14.90 -5.09 5.69
CA LYS A 9 -14.32 -5.51 4.43
C LYS A 9 -13.91 -4.23 3.72
N MET A 10 -12.87 -3.59 4.23
CA MET A 10 -12.24 -2.44 3.61
C MET A 10 -11.68 -2.98 2.29
N GLU A 11 -12.32 -2.62 1.17
CA GLU A 11 -11.84 -3.03 -0.14
C GLU A 11 -10.41 -2.49 -0.29
N GLY A 12 -9.52 -3.21 -0.95
CA GLY A 12 -8.10 -2.84 -0.91
C GLY A 12 -7.79 -1.45 -1.50
N ILE A 13 -8.72 -0.86 -2.26
CA ILE A 13 -8.71 0.56 -2.69
C ILE A 13 -8.79 1.52 -1.49
N ASP A 14 -9.68 1.27 -0.53
CA ASP A 14 -9.82 2.09 0.69
C ASP A 14 -8.55 2.04 1.56
N LEU A 15 -7.83 0.90 1.54
CA LEU A 15 -6.58 0.74 2.25
C LEU A 15 -5.46 1.59 1.64
N ILE A 16 -5.33 1.59 0.31
CA ILE A 16 -4.34 2.44 -0.38
C ILE A 16 -4.64 3.92 -0.15
N ASN A 17 -5.90 4.34 -0.25
CA ASN A 17 -6.31 5.73 0.02
C ASN A 17 -5.96 6.17 1.45
N CYS A 18 -6.12 5.28 2.44
CA CYS A 18 -5.71 5.56 3.82
C CYS A 18 -4.20 5.77 3.94
N LEU A 19 -3.41 4.92 3.28
CA LEU A 19 -1.94 5.02 3.30
C LEU A 19 -1.45 6.27 2.58
N GLU A 20 -2.07 6.65 1.45
CA GLU A 20 -1.80 7.93 0.77
C GLU A 20 -2.06 9.12 1.70
N ARG A 21 -3.20 9.12 2.39
CA ARG A 21 -3.53 10.19 3.35
C ARG A 21 -2.57 10.28 4.54
N ILE A 22 -1.94 9.17 4.95
CA ILE A 22 -0.88 9.19 5.96
C ILE A 22 0.41 9.73 5.34
N SER A 23 0.78 9.24 4.15
CA SER A 23 1.97 9.66 3.41
C SER A 23 1.99 11.15 3.09
N SER A 24 0.82 11.77 2.79
CA SER A 24 0.73 13.21 2.54
C SER A 24 1.10 14.06 3.76
N LYS A 25 0.92 13.53 4.98
CA LYS A 25 1.30 14.20 6.23
C LYS A 25 2.76 13.99 6.60
N ILE A 26 3.40 12.95 6.05
CA ILE A 26 4.79 12.58 6.36
C ILE A 26 5.57 12.49 5.04
N PRO A 27 5.85 13.64 4.39
CA PRO A 27 6.36 13.70 3.03
C PRO A 27 7.82 13.27 2.88
N ASN A 28 8.50 12.96 3.99
CA ASN A 28 9.87 12.44 4.03
C ASN A 28 9.91 10.91 4.18
N ARG A 29 8.80 10.22 3.95
CA ARG A 29 8.68 8.76 4.03
C ARG A 29 8.13 8.19 2.74
N ILE A 30 8.65 7.03 2.35
CA ILE A 30 8.20 6.25 1.22
C ILE A 30 7.78 4.89 1.73
N LEU A 31 6.53 4.50 1.48
CA LEU A 31 6.06 3.14 1.78
C LEU A 31 6.08 2.33 0.49
N LYS A 32 6.89 1.29 0.46
CA LYS A 32 6.93 0.28 -0.59
C LYS A 32 6.10 -0.92 -0.14
N ILE A 33 5.19 -1.34 -1.00
CA ILE A 33 4.29 -2.46 -0.78
C ILE A 33 4.59 -3.48 -1.87
N GLU A 34 4.92 -4.70 -1.46
CA GLU A 34 5.14 -5.82 -2.36
C GLU A 34 4.02 -6.84 -2.17
N GLY A 35 3.65 -7.49 -3.26
CA GLY A 35 2.58 -8.46 -3.28
C GLY A 35 2.48 -9.16 -4.62
N TYR A 36 1.30 -9.73 -4.86
CA TYR A 36 1.01 -10.45 -6.09
C TYR A 36 -0.40 -10.16 -6.58
N ILE A 37 -0.57 -10.02 -7.88
CA ILE A 37 -1.85 -10.09 -8.56
C ILE A 37 -2.14 -11.57 -8.85
N LEU A 38 -3.30 -12.06 -8.41
CA LEU A 38 -3.77 -13.40 -8.71
C LEU A 38 -4.47 -13.40 -10.08
N LYS A 39 -3.88 -14.11 -11.04
CA LYS A 39 -4.53 -14.45 -12.31
C LYS A 39 -4.91 -15.92 -12.29
N LYS A 40 -5.79 -16.33 -13.23
CA LYS A 40 -6.35 -17.68 -13.29
C LYS A 40 -5.32 -18.82 -13.20
N ASN A 41 -4.14 -18.63 -13.79
CA ASN A 41 -3.13 -19.70 -13.91
C ASN A 41 -1.74 -19.35 -13.33
N TYR A 42 -1.53 -18.11 -12.91
CA TYR A 42 -0.22 -17.66 -12.41
C TYR A 42 -0.36 -16.43 -11.52
N LYS A 43 0.72 -16.09 -10.81
CA LYS A 43 0.80 -14.90 -9.97
C LYS A 43 1.77 -13.91 -10.61
N GLU A 44 1.37 -12.66 -10.68
CA GLU A 44 2.24 -11.58 -11.15
C GLU A 44 2.72 -10.74 -9.98
N GLN A 45 3.98 -10.32 -10.00
CA GLN A 45 4.53 -9.49 -8.93
C GLN A 45 3.90 -8.10 -8.97
N LEU A 46 3.36 -7.68 -7.83
CA LEU A 46 2.83 -6.35 -7.60
C LEU A 46 3.79 -5.57 -6.72
N GLU A 47 4.14 -4.38 -7.14
CA GLU A 47 4.88 -3.44 -6.31
C GLU A 47 4.19 -2.07 -6.39
N ILE A 48 3.79 -1.55 -5.24
CA ILE A 48 3.16 -0.23 -5.10
C ILE A 48 4.05 0.63 -4.22
N ILE A 49 4.38 1.83 -4.69
CA ILE A 49 5.11 2.85 -3.95
C ILE A 49 4.14 3.96 -3.58
N ILE A 50 4.08 4.30 -2.30
CA ILE A 50 3.28 5.41 -1.77
C ILE A 50 4.22 6.51 -1.27
N PHE A 51 4.10 7.70 -1.83
CA PHE A 51 4.94 8.85 -1.52
C PHE A 51 4.17 10.17 -1.66
N LYS A 52 4.25 11.03 -0.63
CA LYS A 52 3.62 12.36 -0.59
C LYS A 52 2.13 12.36 -0.94
N GLY A 53 1.42 11.28 -0.61
CA GLY A 53 -0.01 11.16 -0.89
C GLY A 53 -0.37 10.67 -2.28
N PHE A 54 0.60 10.17 -3.03
CA PHE A 54 0.38 9.51 -4.30
C PHE A 54 0.85 8.06 -4.21
N SER A 55 0.07 7.14 -4.76
CA SER A 55 0.48 5.77 -5.03
C SER A 55 0.85 5.59 -6.50
N SER A 56 1.82 4.73 -6.76
CA SER A 56 2.24 4.35 -8.11
C SER A 56 2.67 2.89 -8.11
N SER A 57 2.31 2.13 -9.14
CA SER A 57 2.79 0.76 -9.30
C SER A 57 3.93 0.76 -10.30
N THR A 58 5.02 0.09 -9.94
CA THR A 58 6.21 -0.02 -10.80
C THR A 58 6.09 -1.22 -11.74
N THR A 59 5.16 -2.14 -11.49
CA THR A 59 4.99 -3.36 -12.30
C THR A 59 3.76 -3.34 -13.20
N HIS A 60 2.77 -2.50 -12.91
CA HIS A 60 1.52 -2.43 -13.68
C HIS A 60 1.02 -0.98 -13.74
N PRO A 61 0.37 -0.55 -14.82
CA PRO A 61 -0.35 0.73 -14.80
C PRO A 61 -1.46 0.64 -13.76
N ILE A 62 -1.38 1.46 -12.71
CA ILE A 62 -2.55 1.72 -11.86
C ILE A 62 -3.43 2.66 -12.66
N GLU A 63 -4.39 2.13 -13.42
CA GLU A 63 -5.50 2.95 -13.92
C GLU A 63 -6.35 3.35 -12.71
N MET A 64 -5.97 4.44 -12.04
CA MET A 64 -6.83 5.17 -11.09
C MET A 64 -7.90 5.94 -11.87
N ASP A 65 -8.73 5.20 -12.61
CA ASP A 65 -9.89 5.76 -13.27
C ASP A 65 -11.02 5.80 -12.21
N LEU A 66 -11.36 7.00 -11.72
CA LEU A 66 -12.34 7.23 -10.65
C LEU A 66 -13.73 6.64 -10.95
N GLU A 67 -14.03 6.29 -12.20
CA GLU A 67 -15.29 5.69 -12.64
C GLU A 67 -15.18 4.18 -12.87
N LYS A 68 -13.96 3.66 -12.98
CA LYS A 68 -13.65 2.27 -13.28
C LYS A 68 -12.98 1.68 -12.06
N LYS A 69 -13.72 0.87 -11.30
CA LYS A 69 -13.21 0.08 -10.15
C LYS A 69 -12.10 -0.88 -10.62
N VAL A 70 -10.89 -0.40 -10.90
CA VAL A 70 -9.80 -1.17 -11.53
C VAL A 70 -8.88 -1.73 -10.46
N LEU A 71 -9.47 -2.56 -9.62
CA LEU A 71 -8.79 -3.76 -9.17
C LEU A 71 -9.77 -4.92 -9.43
N GLU A 72 -10.05 -5.17 -10.72
CA GLU A 72 -10.75 -6.39 -11.18
C GLU A 72 -9.94 -7.68 -10.88
N PHE A 73 -8.77 -7.53 -10.26
CA PHE A 73 -7.90 -8.63 -9.89
C PHE A 73 -7.85 -8.77 -8.37
N ASP A 74 -8.00 -10.01 -7.90
CA ASP A 74 -7.65 -10.35 -6.53
C ASP A 74 -6.14 -10.14 -6.36
N PHE A 75 -5.73 -9.33 -5.39
CA PHE A 75 -4.33 -9.13 -5.06
C PHE A 75 -4.05 -9.52 -3.62
N ILE A 76 -2.83 -9.99 -3.38
CA ILE A 76 -2.31 -10.33 -2.06
C ILE A 76 -1.13 -9.42 -1.80
N LEU A 77 -1.26 -8.53 -0.82
CA LEU A 77 -0.14 -7.73 -0.33
C LEU A 77 0.58 -8.54 0.75
N THR A 78 1.90 -8.69 0.64
CA THR A 78 2.68 -9.59 1.49
C THR A 78 3.75 -8.89 2.29
N ASN A 79 4.27 -7.78 1.79
CA ASN A 79 5.38 -7.10 2.45
C ASN A 79 5.22 -5.59 2.37
N PHE A 80 5.53 -4.92 3.47
CA PHE A 80 5.39 -3.48 3.60
C PHE A 80 6.68 -2.93 4.19
N ARG A 81 7.39 -2.12 3.42
CA ARG A 81 8.69 -1.58 3.80
C ARG A 81 8.63 -0.06 3.77
N LEU A 82 9.03 0.56 4.87
CA LEU A 82 9.08 2.00 5.02
C LEU A 82 10.52 2.47 4.87
N TYR A 83 10.68 3.51 4.07
CA TYR A 83 11.96 4.13 3.77
C TYR A 83 11.94 5.64 4.06
N GLN A 84 13.12 6.17 4.34
CA GLN A 84 13.41 7.59 4.32
C GLN A 84 13.47 8.08 2.87
N SER A 85 12.79 9.20 2.58
CA SER A 85 12.92 9.89 1.30
C SER A 85 14.09 10.87 1.31
N PRO A 86 14.81 11.07 0.19
CA PRO A 86 14.67 10.37 -1.10
C PRO A 86 15.16 8.91 -1.02
N LEU A 87 14.65 8.00 -1.86
CA LEU A 87 15.26 6.67 -2.02
C LEU A 87 16.64 6.86 -2.68
N THR A 88 17.72 6.58 -1.95
CA THR A 88 19.08 6.57 -2.49
C THR A 88 19.44 5.17 -2.97
N GLU A 89 20.43 5.05 -3.86
CA GLU A 89 20.91 3.75 -4.38
C GLU A 89 21.55 2.86 -3.29
N THR A 90 21.84 3.43 -2.11
CA THR A 90 22.29 2.70 -0.93
C THR A 90 21.11 2.32 -0.03
N GLU A 91 21.09 1.08 0.49
CA GLU A 91 20.06 0.51 1.38
C GLU A 91 19.85 1.27 2.72
N ASP A 92 20.61 2.35 2.95
CA ASP A 92 20.67 3.14 4.19
C ASP A 92 19.35 3.84 4.57
N ASN A 93 18.39 3.93 3.65
CA ASN A 93 17.11 4.59 3.92
C ASN A 93 16.04 3.66 4.50
N PHE A 94 16.32 2.39 4.70
CA PHE A 94 15.37 1.47 5.31
C PHE A 94 15.09 1.87 6.76
N ILE A 95 13.80 2.03 7.09
CA ILE A 95 13.36 2.37 8.45
C ILE A 95 12.83 1.12 9.14
N ARG A 96 11.95 0.37 8.46
CA ARG A 96 11.33 -0.86 8.97
C ARG A 96 10.51 -1.59 7.93
N GLU A 97 10.20 -2.84 8.23
CA GLU A 97 9.22 -3.64 7.53
C GLU A 97 8.22 -4.30 8.48
N ASP A 98 7.02 -4.55 7.99
CA ASP A 98 6.02 -5.39 8.65
C ASP A 98 5.24 -6.18 7.58
N GLN A 99 4.76 -7.36 7.91
CA GLN A 99 3.94 -8.17 6.99
C GLN A 99 2.46 -7.73 6.99
N LYS A 100 2.03 -6.95 7.99
CA LYS A 100 0.65 -6.54 8.20
C LYS A 100 0.45 -5.10 7.77
N LEU A 101 -0.40 -4.89 6.77
CA LEU A 101 -0.82 -3.55 6.32
C LEU A 101 -1.35 -2.68 7.48
N ILE A 102 -2.09 -3.30 8.42
CA ILE A 102 -2.70 -2.60 9.57
C ILE A 102 -1.64 -1.88 10.42
N PHE A 103 -0.41 -2.40 10.46
CA PHE A 103 0.70 -1.74 11.15
C PHE A 103 0.95 -0.35 10.57
N PHE A 104 0.94 -0.21 9.25
CA PHE A 104 1.16 1.06 8.55
C PHE A 104 -0.08 1.95 8.45
N LEU A 105 -1.27 1.50 8.88
CA LEU A 105 -2.43 2.39 9.03
C LEU A 105 -2.30 3.32 10.25
N ASN A 106 -1.39 3.01 11.18
CA ASN A 106 -1.09 3.90 12.29
C ASN A 106 0.02 4.89 11.90
N GLN A 107 -0.32 6.18 11.82
CA GLN A 107 0.63 7.25 11.49
C GLN A 107 1.88 7.26 12.39
N LYS A 108 1.78 6.82 13.66
CA LYS A 108 2.94 6.76 14.57
C LYS A 108 4.01 5.78 14.11
N ASN A 109 3.63 4.76 13.35
CA ASN A 109 4.56 3.75 12.84
C ASN A 109 5.35 4.23 11.61
N TRP A 110 5.06 5.44 11.12
CA TRP A 110 5.79 6.09 10.03
C TRP A 110 6.86 7.06 10.51
N ILE A 111 6.90 7.42 11.79
CA ILE A 111 7.84 8.41 12.35
C ILE A 111 9.14 7.73 12.75
#